data_AF-A0A924LTY8-F1
#
_entry.id   AF-A0A924LTY8-F1
#
_cell.length_a   1.000
_cell.length_b   1.000
_cell.length_c   1.000
_cell.angle_alpha   90.00
_cell.angle_beta   90.00
_cell.angle_gamma   90.00
#
_symmetry.space_group_name_H-M   'P 1'
#
loop_
_entity.id
_entity.type
_entity.pdbx_description
1 polymer ?
#
loop_
_entity_poly.entity_id
_entity_poly.type
_entity_poly.pdbx_seq_one_letter_code
_entity_poly.pdbx_strand_id
1 'polypeptide(L)'
;ALILVELIKQINLIKVGTEKNVVVGPSMGGLISRYALRYMEMNSLNHDTRLYISFDSPHNGANVPISFQHLFNYMAYGPLGNTAVQPIVDGFFKSAAGREMLIDQLEGHLQAGSAFEFNTTPASALLPAGCPNYRNAFQTELNTMGFPTTTRNIAIANGAGNGTMTGTPDFEVMNHTFSLSTTQRAIINLRFTPAANATNQVSRFRGQGQIFGFWVTAYESLANSKAPTFTAGLDSAPGGKFDISTVASVAGSSPILTEFFDNLLIQYFDFIPTWSALSVSGNNNLYAPISNTTITPFAASSIPTINENHVTLNAQNVLFAYNEIVNPVLATSQFNTNDLFVKNPVNNNVIEIFSNKIIENATITLIDVSGKLILEKHNQTINSAYSISTSLASGMYLLNIKNNDGNITKKIIKE
;
A
#
# COMPACT_ATOMS: atom_id res chain seq x y z
N ALA A 1 5.52 -12.33 -14.96
CA ALA A 1 6.82 -11.62 -14.97
C ALA A 1 7.52 -11.65 -16.33
N LEU A 2 7.72 -12.82 -16.97
CA LEU A 2 8.48 -12.91 -18.23
C LEU A 2 7.89 -12.10 -19.40
N ILE A 3 6.57 -11.89 -19.42
CA ILE A 3 5.93 -10.97 -20.38
C ILE A 3 6.47 -9.53 -20.23
N LEU A 4 6.66 -9.06 -18.99
CA LEU A 4 7.22 -7.73 -18.73
C LEU A 4 8.70 -7.66 -19.12
N VAL A 5 9.46 -8.75 -18.95
CA VAL A 5 10.84 -8.84 -19.45
C VAL A 5 10.89 -8.60 -20.95
N GLU A 6 9.99 -9.24 -21.70
CA GLU A 6 9.92 -9.07 -23.15
C GLU A 6 9.47 -7.67 -23.56
N LEU A 7 8.49 -7.10 -22.86
CA LEU A 7 8.06 -5.72 -23.08
C LEU A 7 9.21 -4.72 -22.85
N ILE A 8 9.98 -4.88 -21.78
CA ILE A 8 11.15 -4.01 -21.49
C ILE A 8 12.17 -4.09 -22.62
N LYS A 9 12.45 -5.29 -23.15
CA LYS A 9 13.36 -5.44 -24.30
C LYS A 9 12.83 -4.70 -25.53
N GLN A 10 11.54 -4.84 -25.84
CA GLN A 10 10.93 -4.14 -26.97
C GLN A 10 11.00 -2.62 -26.79
N ILE A 11 10.69 -2.10 -25.60
CA ILE A 11 10.82 -0.67 -25.29
C ILE A 11 12.25 -0.19 -25.48
N ASN A 12 13.25 -0.95 -25.00
CA ASN A 12 14.66 -0.59 -25.15
C ASN A 12 15.14 -0.58 -26.60
N LEU A 13 14.53 -1.37 -27.48
CA LEU A 13 14.84 -1.38 -28.91
C LEU A 13 14.26 -0.17 -29.66
N ILE A 14 13.12 0.35 -29.22
CA ILE A 14 12.40 1.43 -29.92
C ILE A 14 12.60 2.81 -29.30
N LYS A 15 13.09 2.89 -28.05
CA LYS A 15 13.24 4.17 -27.37
C LYS A 15 14.34 5.01 -28.02
N VAL A 16 14.11 6.32 -28.08
CA VAL A 16 15.05 7.30 -28.63
C VAL A 16 15.71 8.06 -27.47
N GLY A 17 17.03 8.22 -27.55
CA GLY A 17 17.83 8.90 -26.52
C GLY A 17 18.44 7.95 -25.49
N THR A 18 19.03 8.52 -24.45
CA THR A 18 19.79 7.79 -23.41
C THR A 18 19.02 7.63 -22.10
N GLU A 19 17.75 8.04 -22.08
CA GLU A 19 16.93 7.98 -20.86
C GLU A 19 16.59 6.54 -20.49
N LYS A 20 16.87 6.19 -19.23
CA LYS A 20 16.55 4.89 -18.66
C LYS A 20 15.06 4.82 -18.32
N ASN A 21 14.47 3.63 -18.38
CA ASN A 21 13.05 3.41 -18.09
C ASN A 21 12.70 3.75 -16.63
N VAL A 22 11.44 4.16 -16.41
CA VAL A 22 10.76 4.08 -15.11
C VAL A 22 9.74 2.96 -15.21
N VAL A 23 9.73 2.05 -14.24
CA VAL A 23 8.72 1.00 -14.13
C VAL A 23 7.89 1.27 -12.89
N VAL A 24 6.58 1.47 -13.07
CA VAL A 24 5.61 1.64 -11.98
C VAL A 24 4.73 0.40 -11.95
N GLY A 25 4.74 -0.29 -10.82
CA GLY A 25 3.95 -1.49 -10.61
C GLY A 25 2.85 -1.27 -9.57
N PRO A 26 1.63 -0.91 -9.97
CA PRO A 26 0.48 -0.89 -9.07
C PRO A 26 0.01 -2.30 -8.73
N SER A 27 -0.34 -2.52 -7.46
CA SER A 27 -0.88 -3.80 -6.96
C SER A 27 0.06 -4.99 -7.27
N MET A 28 -0.48 -6.11 -7.76
CA MET A 28 0.30 -7.26 -8.26
C MET A 28 1.34 -6.85 -9.32
N GLY A 29 1.13 -5.74 -10.03
CA GLY A 29 2.10 -5.15 -10.95
C GLY A 29 3.46 -4.85 -10.32
N GLY A 30 3.51 -4.51 -9.02
CA GLY A 30 4.78 -4.34 -8.31
C GLY A 30 5.52 -5.66 -8.10
N LEU A 31 4.81 -6.75 -7.77
CA LEU A 31 5.43 -8.08 -7.71
C LEU A 31 5.97 -8.52 -9.07
N ILE A 32 5.18 -8.32 -10.12
CA ILE A 32 5.55 -8.64 -11.50
C ILE A 32 6.80 -7.84 -11.91
N SER A 33 6.83 -6.55 -11.59
CA SER A 33 7.95 -5.64 -11.89
C SER A 33 9.20 -5.98 -11.10
N ARG A 34 9.07 -6.20 -9.79
CA ARG A 34 10.15 -6.69 -8.92
C ARG A 34 10.77 -7.96 -9.49
N TYR A 35 9.93 -8.95 -9.82
CA TYR A 35 10.38 -10.22 -10.37
C TYR A 35 11.08 -10.02 -11.71
N ALA A 36 10.46 -9.31 -12.66
CA ALA A 36 11.00 -9.14 -14.01
C ALA A 36 12.36 -8.44 -14.01
N LEU A 37 12.48 -7.32 -13.28
CA LEU A 37 13.73 -6.57 -13.17
C LEU A 37 14.81 -7.42 -12.51
N ARG A 38 14.49 -8.09 -11.39
CA ARG A 38 15.46 -8.94 -10.69
C ARG A 38 15.88 -10.16 -11.53
N TYR A 39 14.94 -10.77 -12.24
CA TYR A 39 15.23 -11.86 -13.18
C TYR A 39 16.22 -11.41 -14.27
N MET A 40 16.00 -10.21 -14.84
CA MET A 40 16.92 -9.66 -15.85
C MET A 40 18.32 -9.45 -15.26
N GLU A 41 18.44 -8.87 -14.07
CA GLU A 41 19.73 -8.72 -13.37
C GLU A 41 20.45 -10.05 -13.15
N MET A 42 19.74 -11.05 -12.60
CA MET A 42 20.30 -12.38 -12.30
C MET A 42 20.74 -13.14 -13.56
N ASN A 43 20.15 -12.82 -14.72
CA ASN A 43 20.47 -13.43 -16.01
C ASN A 43 21.34 -12.53 -16.90
N SER A 44 21.97 -11.50 -16.34
CA SER A 44 22.84 -10.56 -17.08
C SER A 44 22.15 -9.89 -18.28
N LEU A 45 20.83 -9.70 -18.19
CA LEU A 45 20.04 -8.96 -19.18
C LEU A 45 19.93 -7.50 -18.73
N ASN A 46 20.38 -6.56 -19.55
CA ASN A 46 20.22 -5.15 -19.26
C ASN A 46 18.77 -4.70 -19.46
N HIS A 47 18.06 -4.40 -18.37
CA HIS A 47 16.69 -3.86 -18.43
C HIS A 47 16.65 -2.35 -18.70
N ASP A 48 17.79 -1.65 -18.60
CA ASP A 48 17.95 -0.21 -18.81
C ASP A 48 16.88 0.64 -18.11
N THR A 49 16.67 0.34 -16.83
CA THR A 49 15.68 0.96 -15.93
C THR A 49 16.45 1.66 -14.82
N ARG A 50 16.06 2.88 -14.47
CA ARG A 50 16.68 3.62 -13.34
C ARG A 50 15.83 3.59 -12.08
N LEU A 51 14.50 3.51 -12.22
CA LEU A 51 13.55 3.67 -11.13
C LEU A 51 12.48 2.59 -11.20
N TYR A 52 12.32 1.89 -10.07
CA TYR A 52 11.20 0.99 -9.81
C TYR A 52 10.34 1.59 -8.71
N ILE A 53 9.07 1.85 -9.04
CA ILE A 53 8.05 2.34 -8.09
C ILE A 53 7.11 1.18 -7.79
N SER A 54 7.17 0.65 -6.57
CA SER A 54 6.16 -0.25 -6.04
C SER A 54 4.97 0.57 -5.58
N PHE A 55 3.76 0.28 -6.07
CA PHE A 55 2.58 1.02 -5.67
C PHE A 55 1.54 0.07 -5.07
N ASP A 56 1.42 0.15 -3.75
CA ASP A 56 0.51 -0.60 -2.90
C ASP A 56 0.55 -2.11 -3.18
N SER A 57 1.76 -2.64 -3.36
CA SER A 57 1.96 -4.01 -3.86
C SER A 57 2.12 -5.02 -2.72
N PRO A 58 1.49 -6.21 -2.79
CA PRO A 58 1.50 -7.19 -1.70
C PRO A 58 2.83 -7.95 -1.55
N HIS A 59 3.94 -7.28 -1.24
CA HIS A 59 5.27 -7.92 -1.16
C HIS A 59 5.38 -9.02 -0.12
N ASN A 60 4.63 -8.91 0.97
CA ASN A 60 4.49 -9.95 1.99
C ASN A 60 3.09 -10.55 2.02
N GLY A 61 2.29 -10.36 0.95
CA GLY A 61 0.94 -10.90 0.80
C GLY A 61 -0.19 -9.88 0.91
N ALA A 62 -1.37 -10.33 0.52
CA ALA A 62 -2.64 -9.61 0.58
C ALA A 62 -3.57 -10.31 1.58
N ASN A 63 -4.70 -9.66 1.88
CA ASN A 63 -5.74 -10.19 2.73
C ASN A 63 -7.10 -10.08 2.05
N VAL A 64 -7.94 -11.09 2.27
CA VAL A 64 -9.39 -10.99 2.10
C VAL A 64 -9.97 -11.69 3.32
N PRO A 65 -10.94 -11.11 4.04
CA PRO A 65 -11.39 -11.67 5.30
C PRO A 65 -11.77 -13.13 5.17
N ILE A 66 -11.15 -13.96 5.99
CA ILE A 66 -11.35 -15.42 5.97
C ILE A 66 -12.82 -15.78 6.24
N SER A 67 -13.57 -14.88 6.91
CA SER A 67 -15.01 -14.98 7.10
C SER A 67 -15.81 -15.00 5.78
N PHE A 68 -15.45 -14.13 4.83
CA PHE A 68 -16.05 -14.11 3.49
C PHE A 68 -15.61 -15.32 2.67
N GLN A 69 -14.32 -15.66 2.72
CA GLN A 69 -13.80 -16.82 2.00
C GLN A 69 -14.52 -18.12 2.43
N HIS A 70 -14.71 -18.32 3.74
CA HIS A 70 -15.48 -19.43 4.29
C HIS A 70 -16.94 -19.41 3.82
N LEU A 71 -17.64 -18.29 4.04
CA LEU A 71 -19.08 -18.19 3.74
C LEU A 71 -19.37 -18.50 2.27
N PHE A 72 -18.69 -17.83 1.35
CA PHE A 72 -18.96 -18.00 -0.08
C PHE A 72 -18.54 -19.39 -0.56
N ASN A 73 -17.43 -19.96 -0.04
CA ASN A 73 -17.05 -21.33 -0.38
C ASN A 73 -18.08 -22.35 0.12
N TYR A 74 -18.62 -22.19 1.33
CA TYR A 74 -19.70 -23.03 1.83
C TYR A 74 -20.99 -22.88 1.03
N MET A 75 -21.38 -21.65 0.67
CA MET A 75 -22.55 -21.44 -0.18
C MET A 75 -22.37 -22.06 -1.57
N ALA A 76 -21.17 -21.95 -2.15
CA ALA A 76 -20.86 -22.45 -3.49
C ALA A 76 -20.78 -23.98 -3.59
N TYR A 77 -20.12 -24.60 -2.61
CA TYR A 77 -19.69 -26.01 -2.68
C TYR A 77 -20.23 -26.89 -1.55
N GLY A 78 -20.86 -26.29 -0.54
CA GLY A 78 -21.59 -27.00 0.50
C GLY A 78 -22.94 -27.51 0.02
N PRO A 79 -23.81 -27.96 0.95
CA PRO A 79 -25.09 -28.58 0.62
C PRO A 79 -26.05 -27.73 -0.22
N LEU A 80 -25.87 -26.40 -0.23
CA LEU A 80 -26.67 -25.49 -1.04
C LEU A 80 -26.29 -25.51 -2.53
N GLY A 81 -25.02 -25.76 -2.87
CA GLY A 81 -24.53 -25.81 -4.25
C GLY A 81 -24.83 -24.54 -5.06
N ASN A 82 -24.71 -23.35 -4.47
CA ASN A 82 -25.12 -22.10 -5.12
C ASN A 82 -24.13 -21.68 -6.21
N THR A 83 -24.51 -21.95 -7.46
CA THR A 83 -23.72 -21.65 -8.65
C THR A 83 -23.49 -20.15 -8.88
N ALA A 84 -24.33 -19.27 -8.34
CA ALA A 84 -24.17 -17.82 -8.50
C ALA A 84 -22.92 -17.28 -7.77
N VAL A 85 -22.49 -17.94 -6.69
CA VAL A 85 -21.32 -17.51 -5.91
C VAL A 85 -20.04 -18.27 -6.26
N GLN A 86 -20.13 -19.33 -7.08
CA GLN A 86 -18.95 -20.08 -7.57
C GLN A 86 -17.93 -19.18 -8.29
N PRO A 87 -18.31 -18.21 -9.15
CA PRO A 87 -17.36 -17.29 -9.77
C PRO A 87 -16.56 -16.44 -8.78
N ILE A 88 -17.13 -16.07 -7.63
CA ILE A 88 -16.40 -15.38 -6.56
C ILE A 88 -15.34 -16.32 -5.99
N VAL A 89 -15.71 -17.57 -5.70
CA VAL A 89 -14.78 -18.53 -5.10
C VAL A 89 -13.65 -18.90 -6.05
N ASP A 90 -13.97 -19.28 -7.29
CA ASP A 90 -12.98 -19.79 -8.24
C ASP A 90 -12.19 -18.67 -8.92
N GLY A 91 -12.88 -17.60 -9.29
CA GLY A 91 -12.29 -16.47 -10.03
C GLY A 91 -11.50 -15.52 -9.14
N PHE A 92 -11.82 -15.44 -7.84
CA PHE A 92 -11.16 -14.51 -6.92
C PHE A 92 -10.35 -15.27 -5.86
N PHE A 93 -10.97 -16.06 -4.98
CA PHE A 93 -10.26 -16.67 -3.84
C PHE A 93 -9.31 -17.83 -4.21
N LYS A 94 -9.72 -18.69 -5.15
CA LYS A 94 -8.93 -19.84 -5.64
C LYS A 94 -8.19 -19.53 -6.96
N SER A 95 -8.18 -18.28 -7.38
CA SER A 95 -7.34 -17.83 -8.49
C SER A 95 -5.86 -18.08 -8.18
N ALA A 96 -5.00 -18.15 -9.21
CA ALA A 96 -3.55 -18.28 -9.01
C ALA A 96 -3.02 -17.16 -8.09
N ALA A 97 -3.45 -15.93 -8.35
CA ALA A 97 -3.16 -14.76 -7.54
C ALA A 97 -3.62 -14.92 -6.07
N GLY A 98 -4.86 -15.38 -5.85
CA GLY A 98 -5.40 -15.63 -4.51
C GLY A 98 -4.59 -16.66 -3.74
N ARG A 99 -4.24 -17.79 -4.38
CA ARG A 99 -3.44 -18.86 -3.79
C ARG A 99 -2.00 -18.45 -3.47
N GLU A 100 -1.39 -17.63 -4.33
CA GLU A 100 0.00 -17.18 -4.16
C GLU A 100 0.14 -16.00 -3.21
N MET A 101 -0.87 -15.14 -3.08
CA MET A 101 -0.74 -13.86 -2.36
C MET A 101 -1.55 -13.76 -1.07
N LEU A 102 -2.67 -14.46 -0.90
CA LEU A 102 -3.44 -14.36 0.34
C LEU A 102 -2.66 -14.94 1.52
N ILE A 103 -2.49 -14.14 2.57
CA ILE A 103 -1.81 -14.54 3.81
C ILE A 103 -2.62 -15.62 4.54
N ASP A 104 -3.94 -15.40 4.60
CA ASP A 104 -4.91 -16.33 5.16
C ASP A 104 -5.87 -16.76 4.05
N GLN A 105 -5.87 -18.04 3.69
CA GLN A 105 -6.53 -18.53 2.48
C GLN A 105 -7.30 -19.82 2.75
N LEU A 106 -8.54 -19.89 2.25
CA LEU A 106 -9.51 -20.95 2.59
C LEU A 106 -8.99 -22.39 2.46
N GLU A 107 -8.18 -22.70 1.44
CA GLU A 107 -7.68 -24.06 1.19
C GLU A 107 -6.65 -24.50 2.25
N GLY A 108 -6.04 -23.54 2.96
CA GLY A 108 -5.23 -23.81 4.15
C GLY A 108 -6.03 -24.28 5.36
N HIS A 109 -7.36 -24.08 5.37
CA HIS A 109 -8.24 -24.40 6.49
C HIS A 109 -9.19 -25.55 6.23
N LEU A 110 -9.27 -26.09 5.02
CA LEU A 110 -10.20 -27.17 4.71
C LEU A 110 -9.90 -28.44 5.52
N GLN A 111 -10.95 -29.11 5.98
CA GLN A 111 -10.86 -30.46 6.54
C GLN A 111 -10.41 -31.45 5.47
N ALA A 112 -9.65 -32.46 5.87
CA ALA A 112 -9.22 -33.51 4.96
C ALA A 112 -10.43 -34.19 4.28
N GLY A 113 -10.46 -34.17 2.95
CA GLY A 113 -11.55 -34.74 2.15
C GLY A 113 -12.79 -33.86 2.02
N SER A 114 -12.82 -32.66 2.61
CA SER A 114 -13.92 -31.71 2.46
C SER A 114 -13.58 -30.60 1.46
N ALA A 115 -14.55 -30.24 0.62
CA ALA A 115 -14.42 -29.10 -0.29
C ALA A 115 -14.84 -27.76 0.35
N PHE A 116 -15.50 -27.81 1.52
CA PHE A 116 -16.16 -26.64 2.11
C PHE A 116 -16.09 -26.50 3.62
N GLU A 117 -15.88 -27.58 4.37
CA GLU A 117 -15.80 -27.50 5.84
C GLU A 117 -14.39 -27.11 6.28
N PHE A 118 -14.32 -26.17 7.22
CA PHE A 118 -13.07 -25.72 7.82
C PHE A 118 -12.72 -26.53 9.07
N ASN A 119 -11.42 -26.65 9.35
CA ASN A 119 -10.93 -27.20 10.60
C ASN A 119 -11.35 -26.28 11.77
N THR A 120 -11.93 -26.87 12.82
CA THR A 120 -12.31 -26.14 14.04
C THR A 120 -11.35 -26.42 15.20
N THR A 121 -10.53 -27.46 15.07
CA THR A 121 -9.47 -27.87 16.00
C THR A 121 -8.34 -28.54 15.21
N PRO A 122 -7.12 -28.64 15.76
CA PRO A 122 -6.62 -27.98 16.98
C PRO A 122 -6.46 -26.46 16.78
N ALA A 123 -6.14 -25.73 17.86
CA ALA A 123 -5.96 -24.27 17.80
C ALA A 123 -4.88 -23.80 16.81
N SER A 124 -3.93 -24.67 16.44
CA SER A 124 -2.93 -24.38 15.41
C SER A 124 -3.51 -24.35 13.98
N ALA A 125 -4.60 -25.06 13.72
CA ALA A 125 -5.30 -25.03 12.43
C ALA A 125 -6.16 -23.77 12.22
N LEU A 126 -6.31 -22.96 13.29
CA LEU A 126 -7.07 -21.71 13.28
C LEU A 126 -6.16 -20.48 13.07
N LEU A 127 -4.84 -20.66 13.13
CA LEU A 127 -3.87 -19.59 12.84
C LEU A 127 -3.87 -19.28 11.34
N PRO A 128 -3.47 -18.06 10.92
CA PRO A 128 -3.45 -17.71 9.51
C PRO A 128 -2.62 -18.70 8.68
N ALA A 129 -3.21 -19.21 7.60
CA ALA A 129 -2.58 -20.20 6.73
C ALA A 129 -2.83 -19.88 5.26
N GLY A 130 -1.76 -19.79 4.48
CA GLY A 130 -1.86 -19.65 3.02
C GLY A 130 -2.25 -20.95 2.33
N CYS A 131 -2.53 -20.86 1.03
CA CYS A 131 -2.85 -22.03 0.21
C CYS A 131 -1.68 -23.04 0.22
N PRO A 132 -1.91 -24.33 0.57
CA PRO A 132 -0.86 -25.34 0.64
C PRO A 132 -0.12 -25.50 -0.68
N ASN A 133 1.22 -25.50 -0.63
CA ASN A 133 2.13 -25.62 -1.79
C ASN A 133 2.17 -24.42 -2.76
N TYR A 134 1.36 -23.37 -2.57
CA TYR A 134 1.38 -22.17 -3.41
C TYR A 134 2.04 -21.00 -2.68
N ARG A 135 1.40 -20.51 -1.62
CA ARG A 135 1.80 -19.28 -0.90
C ARG A 135 3.25 -19.31 -0.44
N ASN A 136 3.63 -20.38 0.26
CA ASN A 136 4.98 -20.51 0.82
C ASN A 136 6.04 -20.65 -0.30
N ALA A 137 5.76 -21.45 -1.33
CA ALA A 137 6.67 -21.61 -2.45
C ALA A 137 6.93 -20.27 -3.17
N PHE A 138 5.86 -19.53 -3.47
CA PHE A 138 5.94 -18.22 -4.10
C PHE A 138 6.68 -17.19 -3.23
N GLN A 139 6.36 -17.10 -1.94
CA GLN A 139 7.03 -16.15 -1.04
C GLN A 139 8.51 -16.50 -0.85
N THR A 140 8.85 -17.80 -0.75
CA THR A 140 10.24 -18.26 -0.69
C THR A 140 11.00 -17.86 -1.95
N GLU A 141 10.43 -18.08 -3.15
CA GLU A 141 11.06 -17.66 -4.41
C GLU A 141 11.32 -16.15 -4.44
N LEU A 142 10.31 -15.33 -4.12
CA LEU A 142 10.46 -13.88 -4.08
C LEU A 142 11.53 -13.43 -3.08
N ASN A 143 11.57 -14.04 -1.89
CA ASN A 143 12.54 -13.71 -0.85
C ASN A 143 13.96 -14.11 -1.26
N THR A 144 14.13 -15.29 -1.88
CA THR A 144 15.42 -15.77 -2.38
C THR A 144 15.94 -14.92 -3.53
N MET A 145 15.07 -14.52 -4.46
CA MET A 145 15.45 -13.62 -5.55
C MET A 145 15.82 -12.23 -5.05
N GLY A 146 15.10 -11.71 -4.05
CA GLY A 146 15.28 -10.37 -3.51
C GLY A 146 14.60 -9.28 -4.35
N PHE A 147 15.00 -8.03 -4.11
CA PHE A 147 14.57 -6.88 -4.91
C PHE A 147 15.60 -6.57 -6.01
N PRO A 148 15.20 -5.88 -7.09
CA PRO A 148 16.15 -5.31 -8.05
C PRO A 148 17.22 -4.49 -7.34
N THR A 149 18.47 -4.63 -7.77
CA THR A 149 19.65 -4.05 -7.11
C THR A 149 20.30 -2.95 -7.93
N THR A 150 19.96 -2.85 -9.22
CA THR A 150 20.51 -1.86 -10.16
C THR A 150 19.56 -0.70 -10.42
N THR A 151 18.36 -0.72 -9.83
CA THR A 151 17.40 0.37 -9.83
C THR A 151 17.35 1.06 -8.47
N ARG A 152 16.97 2.35 -8.46
CA ARG A 152 16.40 2.96 -7.26
C ARG A 152 15.02 2.37 -7.06
N ASN A 153 14.78 1.79 -5.89
CA ASN A 153 13.48 1.24 -5.52
C ASN A 153 12.80 2.18 -4.55
N ILE A 154 11.57 2.59 -4.86
CA ILE A 154 10.73 3.39 -3.95
C ILE A 154 9.35 2.75 -3.82
N ALA A 155 8.62 3.11 -2.77
CA ALA A 155 7.28 2.61 -2.53
C ALA A 155 6.23 3.72 -2.35
N ILE A 156 5.01 3.40 -2.73
CA ILE A 156 3.80 4.11 -2.35
C ILE A 156 2.93 3.08 -1.66
N ALA A 157 2.50 3.37 -0.43
CA ALA A 157 1.47 2.58 0.25
C ALA A 157 0.18 3.40 0.30
N ASN A 158 -0.97 2.74 0.23
CA ASN A 158 -2.27 3.38 0.47
C ASN A 158 -2.79 3.17 1.90
N GLY A 159 -2.12 2.31 2.66
CA GLY A 159 -2.40 2.13 4.08
C GLY A 159 -1.76 3.18 4.98
N ALA A 160 -2.40 3.43 6.11
CA ALA A 160 -1.93 4.39 7.09
C ALA A 160 -0.61 3.94 7.72
N GLY A 161 0.37 4.86 7.76
CA GLY A 161 1.67 4.63 8.40
C GLY A 161 1.67 4.82 9.91
N ASN A 162 0.64 5.42 10.48
CA ASN A 162 0.57 5.77 11.91
C ASN A 162 -0.14 4.70 12.78
N GLY A 163 -0.47 3.54 12.22
CA GLY A 163 -1.21 2.49 12.93
C GLY A 163 -2.73 2.66 12.88
N THR A 164 -3.27 3.62 12.12
CA THR A 164 -4.72 3.77 11.96
C THR A 164 -5.32 2.55 11.25
N MET A 165 -6.37 2.00 11.85
CA MET A 165 -6.98 0.74 11.44
C MET A 165 -8.13 0.96 10.44
N THR A 166 -8.43 -0.03 9.60
CA THR A 166 -9.59 0.01 8.68
C THR A 166 -10.91 -0.34 9.38
N GLY A 167 -10.84 -0.95 10.57
CA GLY A 167 -11.95 -1.28 11.48
C GLY A 167 -11.38 -1.63 12.85
N THR A 168 -11.99 -2.57 13.58
CA THR A 168 -11.40 -3.14 14.79
C THR A 168 -11.30 -4.66 14.72
N PRO A 169 -10.37 -5.30 15.46
CA PRO A 169 -10.32 -6.75 15.50
C PRO A 169 -11.62 -7.25 16.15
N ASP A 170 -12.11 -8.40 15.72
CA ASP A 170 -13.42 -8.96 16.15
C ASP A 170 -14.64 -8.04 15.87
N PHE A 171 -14.51 -7.06 14.96
CA PHE A 171 -15.65 -6.24 14.54
C PHE A 171 -16.77 -7.12 13.96
N GLU A 172 -18.02 -6.88 14.36
CA GLU A 172 -19.19 -7.56 13.80
C GLU A 172 -19.48 -7.00 12.41
N VAL A 173 -19.18 -7.78 11.38
CA VAL A 173 -19.36 -7.41 9.97
C VAL A 173 -20.82 -7.58 9.55
N MET A 174 -21.46 -8.64 10.04
CA MET A 174 -22.86 -8.95 9.76
C MET A 174 -23.45 -9.84 10.85
N ASN A 175 -24.70 -9.57 11.21
CA ASN A 175 -25.53 -10.47 12.00
C ASN A 175 -26.97 -10.35 11.47
N HIS A 176 -27.28 -11.13 10.43
CA HIS A 176 -28.51 -10.94 9.67
C HIS A 176 -29.27 -12.26 9.46
N THR A 177 -30.60 -12.15 9.40
CA THR A 177 -31.50 -13.27 9.09
C THR A 177 -32.19 -13.01 7.75
N PHE A 178 -31.84 -13.81 6.76
CA PHE A 178 -32.40 -13.79 5.42
C PHE A 178 -33.64 -14.68 5.36
N SER A 179 -34.79 -14.11 5.03
CA SER A 179 -36.05 -14.86 4.90
C SER A 179 -36.23 -15.30 3.45
N LEU A 180 -36.06 -16.60 3.18
CA LEU A 180 -36.17 -17.17 1.84
C LEU A 180 -37.62 -17.48 1.47
N SER A 181 -38.41 -17.91 2.46
CA SER A 181 -39.84 -18.16 2.34
C SER A 181 -40.49 -18.08 3.74
N THR A 182 -41.79 -18.35 3.83
CA THR A 182 -42.50 -18.40 5.12
C THR A 182 -42.01 -19.54 6.02
N THR A 183 -41.33 -20.55 5.46
CA THR A 183 -40.87 -21.75 6.18
C THR A 183 -39.37 -21.96 6.13
N GLN A 184 -38.61 -21.10 5.44
CA GLN A 184 -37.16 -21.23 5.27
C GLN A 184 -36.45 -19.91 5.50
N ARG A 185 -35.34 -19.95 6.25
CA ARG A 185 -34.48 -18.79 6.49
C ARG A 185 -33.02 -19.18 6.60
N ALA A 186 -32.13 -18.23 6.36
CA ALA A 186 -30.70 -18.36 6.65
C ALA A 186 -30.29 -17.33 7.69
N ILE A 187 -29.43 -17.72 8.64
CA ILE A 187 -28.81 -16.81 9.61
C ILE A 187 -27.32 -16.79 9.31
N ILE A 188 -26.79 -15.59 9.04
CA ILE A 188 -25.39 -15.39 8.72
C ILE A 188 -24.78 -14.45 9.76
N ASN A 189 -23.68 -14.90 10.36
CA ASN A 189 -22.85 -14.13 11.27
C ASN A 189 -21.44 -14.04 10.71
N LEU A 190 -20.92 -12.83 10.58
CA LEU A 190 -19.57 -12.56 10.10
C LEU A 190 -18.87 -11.60 11.04
N ARG A 191 -17.60 -11.86 11.31
CA ARG A 191 -16.71 -11.02 12.11
C ARG A 191 -15.37 -10.88 11.42
N PHE A 192 -14.68 -9.77 11.70
CA PHE A 192 -13.26 -9.66 11.43
C PHE A 192 -12.46 -10.59 12.35
N THR A 193 -11.27 -10.94 11.90
CA THR A 193 -10.28 -11.73 12.63
C THR A 193 -9.91 -11.08 13.98
N PRO A 194 -9.49 -11.88 14.98
CA PRO A 194 -9.54 -11.47 16.38
C PRO A 194 -8.33 -10.60 16.78
N ALA A 195 -8.37 -10.07 18.02
CA ALA A 195 -7.21 -9.44 18.64
C ALA A 195 -6.05 -10.43 18.84
N ALA A 196 -4.83 -9.91 19.06
CA ALA A 196 -3.63 -10.73 19.23
C ALA A 196 -3.83 -11.81 20.31
N ASN A 197 -3.37 -13.03 20.02
CA ASN A 197 -3.51 -14.23 20.86
C ASN A 197 -4.97 -14.66 21.19
N ALA A 198 -5.99 -14.03 20.61
CA ALA A 198 -7.38 -14.41 20.80
C ALA A 198 -7.90 -15.30 19.67
N THR A 199 -9.00 -15.98 19.93
CA THR A 199 -9.76 -16.78 18.95
C THR A 199 -11.20 -16.28 18.94
N ASN A 200 -11.79 -16.12 17.76
CA ASN A 200 -13.21 -15.83 17.61
C ASN A 200 -13.85 -16.68 16.49
N GLN A 201 -15.18 -16.73 16.48
CA GLN A 201 -15.94 -17.28 15.37
C GLN A 201 -16.13 -16.20 14.31
N VAL A 202 -15.34 -16.28 13.25
CA VAL A 202 -15.32 -15.30 12.16
C VAL A 202 -16.47 -15.49 11.18
N SER A 203 -17.01 -16.70 11.06
CA SER A 203 -18.14 -16.99 10.17
C SER A 203 -19.02 -18.09 10.74
N ARG A 204 -20.33 -17.93 10.60
CA ARG A 204 -21.31 -18.99 10.85
C ARG A 204 -22.50 -18.83 9.92
N PHE A 205 -22.80 -19.88 9.17
CA PHE A 205 -23.98 -20.01 8.35
C PHE A 205 -24.93 -21.03 8.97
N ARG A 206 -26.21 -20.70 9.09
CA ARG A 206 -27.26 -21.62 9.54
C ARG A 206 -28.46 -21.54 8.60
N GLY A 207 -28.74 -22.61 7.88
CA GLY A 207 -29.97 -22.79 7.10
C GLY A 207 -31.03 -23.46 7.96
N GLN A 208 -32.17 -22.81 8.16
CA GLN A 208 -33.25 -23.30 9.02
C GLN A 208 -34.54 -23.51 8.24
N GLY A 209 -35.25 -24.58 8.57
CA GLY A 209 -36.60 -24.89 8.11
C GLY A 209 -37.59 -24.91 9.26
N GLN A 210 -38.86 -24.60 8.99
CA GLN A 210 -39.91 -24.72 9.97
C GLN A 210 -40.44 -26.16 10.02
N ILE A 211 -40.39 -26.79 11.19
CA ILE A 211 -40.94 -28.12 11.46
C ILE A 211 -41.91 -27.97 12.63
N PHE A 212 -43.19 -28.28 12.40
CA PHE A 212 -44.27 -28.13 13.40
C PHE A 212 -44.32 -26.76 14.10
N GLY A 213 -44.05 -25.68 13.35
CA GLY A 213 -44.04 -24.32 13.89
C GLY A 213 -42.70 -23.88 14.53
N PHE A 214 -41.74 -24.79 14.70
CA PHE A 214 -40.41 -24.49 15.28
C PHE A 214 -39.34 -24.40 14.20
N TRP A 215 -38.41 -23.46 14.37
CA TRP A 215 -37.24 -23.34 13.51
C TRP A 215 -36.19 -24.40 13.87
N VAL A 216 -35.85 -25.27 12.93
CA VAL A 216 -34.83 -26.30 13.08
C VAL A 216 -33.70 -26.04 12.09
N THR A 217 -32.46 -26.08 12.57
CA THR A 217 -31.27 -25.97 11.71
C THR A 217 -31.09 -27.25 10.91
N ALA A 218 -31.21 -27.15 9.59
CA ALA A 218 -31.00 -28.26 8.66
C ALA A 218 -29.55 -28.31 8.17
N TYR A 219 -28.95 -27.13 7.96
CA TYR A 219 -27.57 -26.97 7.51
C TYR A 219 -26.84 -26.00 8.41
N GLU A 220 -25.60 -26.31 8.76
CA GLU A 220 -24.74 -25.43 9.54
C GLU A 220 -23.29 -25.62 9.10
N SER A 221 -22.56 -24.51 9.01
CA SER A 221 -21.10 -24.52 8.96
C SER A 221 -20.56 -23.28 9.65
N LEU A 222 -19.36 -23.40 10.20
CA LEU A 222 -18.72 -22.35 10.97
C LEU A 222 -17.21 -22.35 10.73
N ALA A 223 -16.62 -21.17 10.84
CA ALA A 223 -15.18 -20.98 10.87
C ALA A 223 -14.79 -20.20 12.11
N ASN A 224 -13.73 -20.68 12.77
CA ASN A 224 -13.04 -19.96 13.83
C ASN A 224 -11.68 -19.50 13.30
N SER A 225 -11.22 -18.33 13.74
CA SER A 225 -9.87 -17.84 13.45
C SER A 225 -9.17 -17.49 14.76
N LYS A 226 -7.85 -17.70 14.80
CA LYS A 226 -6.97 -17.35 15.91
C LYS A 226 -5.88 -16.42 15.40
N ALA A 227 -5.66 -15.29 16.07
CA ALA A 227 -4.53 -14.43 15.75
C ALA A 227 -3.24 -14.92 16.45
N PRO A 228 -2.06 -14.75 15.82
CA PRO A 228 -0.77 -14.99 16.48
C PRO A 228 -0.58 -14.14 17.74
N THR A 229 0.42 -14.46 18.56
CA THR A 229 0.67 -13.74 19.81
C THR A 229 1.23 -12.33 19.63
N PHE A 230 1.84 -12.05 18.48
CA PHE A 230 2.57 -10.82 18.21
C PHE A 230 1.78 -9.79 17.38
N THR A 231 0.59 -10.15 16.88
CA THR A 231 -0.23 -9.26 16.06
C THR A 231 -1.70 -9.68 16.07
N ALA A 232 -2.61 -8.72 15.92
CA ALA A 232 -4.02 -9.01 15.72
C ALA A 232 -4.29 -9.47 14.28
N GLY A 233 -5.52 -9.88 14.00
CA GLY A 233 -5.97 -10.35 12.69
C GLY A 233 -5.74 -9.36 11.55
N LEU A 234 -5.76 -9.85 10.32
CA LEU A 234 -5.44 -9.06 9.12
C LEU A 234 -6.50 -8.01 8.80
N ASP A 235 -7.79 -8.33 9.01
CA ASP A 235 -8.91 -7.59 8.40
C ASP A 235 -9.00 -6.12 8.78
N SER A 236 -8.54 -5.78 9.99
CA SER A 236 -8.56 -4.42 10.53
C SER A 236 -7.20 -3.75 10.57
N ALA A 237 -6.14 -4.36 10.04
CA ALA A 237 -4.81 -3.77 10.08
C ALA A 237 -4.76 -2.46 9.24
N PRO A 238 -3.77 -1.58 9.50
CA PRO A 238 -3.50 -0.45 8.62
C PRO A 238 -3.10 -0.95 7.24
N GLY A 239 -3.73 -0.45 6.18
CA GLY A 239 -3.50 -0.95 4.83
C GLY A 239 -4.42 -0.37 3.76
N GLY A 240 -4.07 -0.65 2.50
CA GLY A 240 -4.88 -0.29 1.34
C GLY A 240 -6.21 -1.05 1.38
N LYS A 241 -7.32 -0.32 1.31
CA LYS A 241 -8.67 -0.89 1.52
C LYS A 241 -9.22 -1.50 0.25
N PHE A 242 -9.99 -2.58 0.40
CA PHE A 242 -10.82 -3.12 -0.67
C PHE A 242 -12.29 -3.12 -0.25
N ASP A 243 -13.17 -2.78 -1.19
CA ASP A 243 -14.61 -2.75 -1.00
C ASP A 243 -15.20 -4.10 -1.37
N ILE A 244 -15.66 -4.87 -0.37
CA ILE A 244 -16.19 -6.21 -0.63
C ILE A 244 -17.43 -6.18 -1.52
N SER A 245 -18.21 -5.10 -1.54
CA SER A 245 -19.43 -5.02 -2.37
C SER A 245 -19.12 -5.11 -3.87
N THR A 246 -17.89 -4.76 -4.28
CA THR A 246 -17.47 -4.83 -5.68
C THR A 246 -17.41 -6.26 -6.20
N VAL A 247 -17.27 -7.27 -5.33
CA VAL A 247 -17.31 -8.69 -5.73
C VAL A 247 -18.70 -9.13 -6.20
N ALA A 248 -19.75 -8.39 -5.86
CA ALA A 248 -21.10 -8.62 -6.37
C ALA A 248 -21.15 -8.57 -7.90
N SER A 249 -20.33 -7.70 -8.51
CA SER A 249 -20.24 -7.58 -9.98
C SER A 249 -19.77 -8.87 -10.65
N VAL A 250 -19.06 -9.74 -9.92
CA VAL A 250 -18.55 -11.03 -10.40
C VAL A 250 -19.63 -12.12 -10.35
N ALA A 251 -20.60 -12.02 -9.44
CA ALA A 251 -21.67 -13.01 -9.24
C ALA A 251 -22.96 -12.71 -10.02
N GLY A 252 -23.06 -11.56 -10.68
CA GLY A 252 -24.26 -11.11 -11.38
C GLY A 252 -25.35 -10.57 -10.44
N SER A 253 -26.45 -10.07 -11.02
CA SER A 253 -27.56 -9.49 -10.24
C SER A 253 -28.41 -10.58 -9.58
N SER A 254 -28.45 -10.59 -8.24
CA SER A 254 -29.28 -11.51 -7.45
C SER A 254 -29.87 -10.78 -6.25
N PRO A 255 -31.21 -10.78 -6.04
CA PRO A 255 -31.83 -10.06 -4.94
C PRO A 255 -31.27 -10.41 -3.56
N ILE A 256 -30.90 -11.68 -3.35
CA ILE A 256 -30.32 -12.13 -2.09
C ILE A 256 -28.87 -11.68 -1.92
N LEU A 257 -28.11 -11.53 -3.02
CA LEU A 257 -26.77 -10.94 -2.95
C LEU A 257 -26.86 -9.44 -2.71
N THR A 258 -27.83 -8.75 -3.31
CA THR A 258 -28.11 -7.35 -3.01
C THR A 258 -28.44 -7.16 -1.53
N GLU A 259 -29.40 -7.93 -0.98
CA GLU A 259 -29.71 -7.90 0.45
C GLU A 259 -28.47 -8.18 1.32
N PHE A 260 -27.63 -9.13 0.90
CA PHE A 260 -26.40 -9.45 1.63
C PHE A 260 -25.48 -8.24 1.74
N PHE A 261 -25.15 -7.57 0.62
CA PHE A 261 -24.25 -6.42 0.66
C PHE A 261 -24.87 -5.21 1.36
N ASP A 262 -26.19 -5.01 1.24
CA ASP A 262 -26.92 -3.93 1.92
C ASP A 262 -26.92 -4.07 3.45
N ASN A 263 -26.76 -5.29 3.97
CA ASN A 263 -26.74 -5.58 5.41
C ASN A 263 -25.33 -5.69 6.03
N LEU A 264 -24.28 -5.32 5.29
CA LEU A 264 -22.92 -5.24 5.84
C LEU A 264 -22.77 -4.00 6.72
N LEU A 265 -22.31 -4.19 7.97
CA LEU A 265 -22.00 -3.10 8.90
C LEU A 265 -20.68 -2.40 8.54
N ILE A 266 -19.83 -3.06 7.75
CA ILE A 266 -18.60 -2.50 7.19
C ILE A 266 -18.36 -3.09 5.81
N GLN A 267 -18.06 -2.23 4.83
CA GLN A 267 -17.82 -2.63 3.43
C GLN A 267 -16.32 -2.77 3.12
N TYR A 268 -15.48 -2.04 3.85
CA TYR A 268 -14.04 -2.00 3.63
C TYR A 268 -13.30 -2.87 4.63
N PHE A 269 -12.27 -3.57 4.16
CA PHE A 269 -11.31 -4.29 4.97
C PHE A 269 -9.89 -3.96 4.49
N ASP A 270 -8.88 -4.27 5.32
CA ASP A 270 -7.49 -4.20 4.88
C ASP A 270 -7.19 -5.28 3.84
N PHE A 271 -6.92 -4.86 2.61
CA PHE A 271 -6.55 -5.73 1.49
C PHE A 271 -5.04 -5.85 1.35
N ILE A 272 -4.31 -4.74 1.40
CA ILE A 272 -2.84 -4.74 1.39
C ILE A 272 -2.35 -4.07 2.68
N PRO A 273 -1.93 -4.84 3.69
CA PRO A 273 -1.39 -4.27 4.91
C PRO A 273 -0.23 -3.33 4.58
N THR A 274 -0.13 -2.16 5.23
CA THR A 274 0.98 -1.22 5.06
C THR A 274 2.33 -1.92 5.25
N TRP A 275 2.37 -2.84 6.21
CA TRP A 275 3.49 -3.75 6.47
C TRP A 275 3.91 -4.56 5.24
N SER A 276 2.94 -5.05 4.48
CA SER A 276 3.16 -5.80 3.24
C SER A 276 3.53 -4.89 2.08
N ALA A 277 2.83 -3.75 1.90
CA ALA A 277 3.11 -2.77 0.86
C ALA A 277 4.56 -2.27 0.90
N LEU A 278 5.09 -2.08 2.11
CA LEU A 278 6.46 -1.60 2.34
C LEU A 278 7.48 -2.73 2.50
N SER A 279 7.06 -4.00 2.38
CA SER A 279 7.93 -5.17 2.57
C SER A 279 8.73 -5.09 3.88
N VAL A 280 8.06 -4.72 4.98
CA VAL A 280 8.70 -4.50 6.28
C VAL A 280 9.33 -5.80 6.78
N SER A 281 10.53 -5.68 7.35
CA SER A 281 11.28 -6.78 7.96
C SER A 281 11.68 -6.47 9.40
N GLY A 282 11.93 -7.50 10.20
CA GLY A 282 12.35 -7.37 11.61
C GLY A 282 11.22 -7.06 12.60
N ASN A 283 10.01 -6.77 12.12
CA ASN A 283 8.80 -6.62 12.94
C ASN A 283 7.62 -7.28 12.23
N ASN A 284 6.96 -8.22 12.90
CA ASN A 284 5.81 -8.96 12.36
C ASN A 284 4.46 -8.43 12.84
N ASN A 285 4.45 -7.35 13.64
CA ASN A 285 3.21 -6.73 14.06
C ASN A 285 2.66 -5.83 12.95
N LEU A 286 1.57 -6.27 12.31
CA LEU A 286 0.89 -5.56 11.23
C LEU A 286 0.38 -4.17 11.64
N TYR A 287 0.15 -3.96 12.94
CA TYR A 287 -0.39 -2.73 13.52
C TYR A 287 0.70 -1.76 13.98
N ALA A 288 1.98 -2.14 13.87
CA ALA A 288 3.07 -1.27 14.27
C ALA A 288 3.16 -0.05 13.34
N PRO A 289 3.25 1.17 13.88
CA PRO A 289 3.50 2.36 13.07
C PRO A 289 4.81 2.25 12.29
N ILE A 290 4.82 2.83 11.10
CA ILE A 290 6.00 2.99 10.27
C ILE A 290 6.76 4.23 10.75
N SER A 291 8.04 4.05 11.03
CA SER A 291 8.95 5.09 11.52
C SER A 291 10.26 5.10 10.72
N ASN A 292 11.17 6.01 11.08
CA ASN A 292 12.51 6.06 10.51
C ASN A 292 13.39 4.84 10.85
N THR A 293 13.00 4.00 11.82
CA THR A 293 13.69 2.76 12.18
C THR A 293 13.08 1.53 11.52
N THR A 294 11.96 1.67 10.80
CA THR A 294 11.35 0.58 10.05
C THR A 294 12.27 0.12 8.93
N ILE A 295 12.61 -1.18 8.92
CA ILE A 295 13.49 -1.77 7.91
C ILE A 295 12.68 -2.16 6.69
N THR A 296 12.97 -1.51 5.57
CA THR A 296 12.33 -1.72 4.26
C THR A 296 13.39 -1.76 3.14
N PRO A 297 13.18 -2.51 2.05
CA PRO A 297 14.06 -2.51 0.88
C PRO A 297 13.97 -1.24 0.01
N PHE A 298 13.07 -0.30 0.34
CA PHE A 298 12.85 0.91 -0.43
C PHE A 298 13.69 2.07 0.06
N ALA A 299 14.28 2.82 -0.88
CA ALA A 299 15.10 3.99 -0.58
C ALA A 299 14.28 5.21 -0.13
N ALA A 300 12.99 5.26 -0.49
CA ALA A 300 12.03 6.27 -0.07
C ALA A 300 10.61 5.70 -0.17
N SER A 301 9.67 6.26 0.59
CA SER A 301 8.27 5.84 0.56
C SER A 301 7.30 7.02 0.74
N SER A 302 6.18 7.00 0.02
CA SER A 302 5.01 7.84 0.33
C SER A 302 3.97 7.01 1.08
N ILE A 303 3.62 7.44 2.29
CA ILE A 303 2.71 6.72 3.18
C ILE A 303 1.70 7.73 3.74
N PRO A 304 0.38 7.49 3.60
CA PRO A 304 -0.64 8.37 4.15
C PRO A 304 -0.81 8.15 5.67
N THR A 305 -1.55 9.05 6.33
CA THR A 305 -1.95 8.92 7.74
C THR A 305 -3.33 8.29 7.92
N ILE A 306 -4.04 8.04 6.81
CA ILE A 306 -5.36 7.39 6.76
C ILE A 306 -5.31 6.25 5.75
N ASN A 307 -6.18 5.24 5.93
CA ASN A 307 -6.31 4.14 4.99
C ASN A 307 -7.13 4.60 3.76
N GLU A 308 -6.50 4.51 2.59
CA GLU A 308 -7.09 4.83 1.29
C GLU A 308 -7.51 3.57 0.57
N ASN A 309 -8.32 3.68 -0.48
CA ASN A 309 -8.61 2.52 -1.30
C ASN A 309 -7.34 2.05 -2.00
N HIS A 310 -7.22 0.74 -2.16
CA HIS A 310 -6.10 0.12 -2.86
C HIS A 310 -5.84 0.81 -4.20
N VAL A 311 -4.58 1.12 -4.50
CA VAL A 311 -4.08 1.85 -5.68
C VAL A 311 -4.69 3.24 -5.91
N THR A 312 -5.11 3.93 -4.85
CA THR A 312 -5.59 5.32 -4.95
C THR A 312 -4.46 6.30 -5.24
N LEU A 313 -4.63 7.14 -6.25
CA LEU A 313 -3.77 8.30 -6.49
C LEU A 313 -4.32 9.53 -5.75
N ASN A 314 -3.45 10.19 -4.99
CA ASN A 314 -3.77 11.41 -4.26
C ASN A 314 -2.68 12.47 -4.52
N ALA A 315 -2.90 13.71 -4.06
CA ALA A 315 -1.95 14.80 -4.30
C ALA A 315 -0.54 14.52 -3.73
N GLN A 316 -0.44 13.88 -2.56
CA GLN A 316 0.83 13.55 -1.91
C GLN A 316 1.61 12.51 -2.71
N ASN A 317 1.00 11.37 -3.05
CA ASN A 317 1.68 10.26 -3.70
C ASN A 317 2.01 10.56 -5.17
N VAL A 318 1.17 11.36 -5.85
CA VAL A 318 1.45 11.86 -7.20
C VAL A 318 2.64 12.81 -7.18
N LEU A 319 2.68 13.77 -6.25
CA LEU A 319 3.80 14.69 -6.12
C LEU A 319 5.11 13.97 -5.78
N PHE A 320 5.05 12.99 -4.87
CA PHE A 320 6.19 12.13 -4.53
C PHE A 320 6.71 11.38 -5.76
N ALA A 321 5.85 10.67 -6.48
CA ALA A 321 6.23 9.93 -7.68
C ALA A 321 6.77 10.86 -8.78
N TYR A 322 6.11 12.01 -8.99
CA TYR A 322 6.54 13.00 -9.96
C TYR A 322 7.95 13.51 -9.68
N ASN A 323 8.25 13.84 -8.42
CA ASN A 323 9.58 14.29 -8.02
C ASN A 323 10.64 13.22 -8.26
N GLU A 324 10.35 11.96 -7.94
CA GLU A 324 11.28 10.83 -8.17
C GLU A 324 11.48 10.55 -9.67
N ILE A 325 10.46 10.78 -10.50
CA ILE A 325 10.53 10.60 -11.95
C ILE A 325 11.33 11.73 -12.62
N VAL A 326 11.05 12.99 -12.26
CA VAL A 326 11.56 14.18 -12.96
C VAL A 326 12.88 14.69 -12.37
N ASN A 327 13.08 14.56 -11.06
CA ASN A 327 14.27 15.07 -10.37
C ASN A 327 15.14 13.91 -9.89
N PRO A 328 16.15 13.45 -10.66
CA PRO A 328 17.07 12.43 -10.19
C PRO A 328 17.79 12.91 -8.91
N VAL A 329 18.10 11.99 -7.99
CA VAL A 329 18.57 12.19 -6.59
C VAL A 329 19.80 13.11 -6.40
N LEU A 330 20.43 13.55 -7.50
CA LEU A 330 21.48 14.59 -7.51
C LEU A 330 20.93 16.01 -7.73
N ALA A 331 19.62 16.17 -7.87
CA ALA A 331 18.96 17.46 -7.85
C ALA A 331 18.96 17.98 -6.41
N THR A 332 19.57 19.14 -6.20
CA THR A 332 19.47 19.84 -4.93
C THR A 332 18.00 20.14 -4.65
N SER A 333 17.49 19.76 -3.48
CA SER A 333 16.17 20.16 -3.03
C SER A 333 16.08 21.69 -3.14
N GLN A 334 15.23 22.19 -4.03
CA GLN A 334 15.04 23.62 -4.15
C GLN A 334 14.06 24.08 -3.07
N PHE A 335 14.35 25.18 -2.40
CA PHE A 335 13.31 25.87 -1.65
C PHE A 335 12.17 26.21 -2.62
N ASN A 336 10.91 26.10 -2.15
CA ASN A 336 9.78 26.56 -2.94
C ASN A 336 9.96 28.05 -3.26
N THR A 337 9.93 28.42 -4.55
CA THR A 337 10.21 29.79 -5.00
C THR A 337 9.25 30.83 -4.43
N ASN A 338 8.07 30.39 -3.98
CA ASN A 338 7.03 31.22 -3.37
C ASN A 338 7.27 31.54 -1.89
N ASP A 339 8.18 30.83 -1.23
CA ASP A 339 8.44 31.00 0.20
C ASP A 339 9.55 32.04 0.47
N LEU A 340 10.32 32.45 -0.55
CA LEU A 340 11.47 33.35 -0.40
C LEU A 340 11.57 34.40 -1.52
N PHE A 341 11.60 35.67 -1.11
CA PHE A 341 11.70 36.85 -1.96
C PHE A 341 12.98 37.64 -1.66
N VAL A 342 13.61 38.19 -2.68
CA VAL A 342 14.82 39.01 -2.54
C VAL A 342 14.57 40.31 -3.28
N LYS A 343 14.78 41.42 -2.60
CA LYS A 343 14.61 42.76 -3.18
C LYS A 343 15.93 43.25 -3.75
N ASN A 344 15.89 43.83 -4.93
CA ASN A 344 17.06 44.45 -5.55
C ASN A 344 17.53 45.68 -4.74
N PRO A 345 18.84 45.80 -4.48
CA PRO A 345 19.42 46.94 -3.77
C PRO A 345 19.58 48.15 -4.70
N VAL A 346 18.48 48.73 -5.19
CA VAL A 346 18.51 49.82 -6.21
C VAL A 346 19.18 51.08 -5.64
N ASN A 347 18.64 51.65 -4.55
CA ASN A 347 19.09 52.94 -3.99
C ASN A 347 19.87 52.83 -2.67
N ASN A 348 20.15 51.61 -2.21
CA ASN A 348 20.87 51.35 -0.98
C ASN A 348 21.91 50.22 -1.18
N ASN A 349 22.84 50.12 -0.24
CA ASN A 349 23.84 49.05 -0.18
C ASN A 349 23.32 47.88 0.68
N VAL A 350 22.02 47.58 0.59
CA VAL A 350 21.36 46.58 1.45
C VAL A 350 20.54 45.63 0.61
N ILE A 351 20.88 44.34 0.67
CA ILE A 351 20.04 43.26 0.12
C ILE A 351 19.05 42.86 1.20
N GLU A 352 17.76 42.94 0.90
CA GLU A 352 16.67 42.48 1.78
C GLU A 352 16.14 41.13 1.29
N ILE A 353 16.18 40.13 2.17
CA ILE A 353 15.66 38.77 1.95
C ILE A 353 14.43 38.59 2.83
N PHE A 354 13.29 38.25 2.23
CA PHE A 354 12.04 37.97 2.92
C PHE A 354 11.70 36.50 2.79
N SER A 355 11.22 35.89 3.88
CA SER A 355 10.85 34.48 3.90
C SER A 355 9.57 34.26 4.70
N ASN A 356 8.64 33.48 4.15
CA ASN A 356 7.40 33.08 4.82
C ASN A 356 7.59 31.92 5.81
N LYS A 357 8.79 31.33 5.85
CA LYS A 357 9.21 30.29 6.81
C LYS A 357 10.53 30.68 7.45
N ILE A 358 10.74 30.21 8.68
CA ILE A 358 12.04 30.36 9.34
C ILE A 358 13.04 29.43 8.65
N ILE A 359 14.15 29.99 8.16
CA ILE A 359 15.26 29.23 7.60
C ILE A 359 16.42 29.31 8.59
N GLU A 360 16.70 28.21 9.28
CA GLU A 360 17.80 28.11 10.24
C GLU A 360 19.07 27.58 9.56
N ASN A 361 20.22 27.93 10.14
CA ASN A 361 21.55 27.47 9.71
C ASN A 361 21.85 27.72 8.22
N ALA A 362 21.33 28.82 7.67
CA ALA A 362 21.53 29.17 6.28
C ALA A 362 22.98 29.63 6.02
N THR A 363 23.56 29.10 4.94
CA THR A 363 24.72 29.70 4.27
C THR A 363 24.22 30.59 3.14
N ILE A 364 24.63 31.85 3.16
CA ILE A 364 24.26 32.85 2.17
C ILE A 364 25.52 33.27 1.42
N THR A 365 25.52 33.08 0.11
CA THR A 365 26.66 33.35 -0.77
C THR A 365 26.24 34.31 -1.87
N LEU A 366 27.03 35.36 -2.12
CA LEU A 366 26.83 36.29 -3.22
C LEU A 366 28.03 36.21 -4.17
N ILE A 367 27.77 35.90 -5.43
CA ILE A 367 28.80 35.84 -6.49
C ILE A 367 28.45 36.82 -7.61
N ASP A 368 29.46 37.37 -8.27
CA ASP A 368 29.26 38.14 -9.50
C ASP A 368 29.14 37.22 -10.74
N VAL A 369 28.86 37.81 -11.90
CA VAL A 369 28.73 37.07 -13.17
C VAL A 369 30.02 36.40 -13.65
N SER A 370 31.18 36.79 -13.13
CA SER A 370 32.46 36.13 -13.43
C SER A 370 32.70 34.89 -12.55
N GLY A 371 31.81 34.65 -11.57
CA GLY A 371 31.95 33.59 -10.56
C GLY A 371 32.80 34.00 -9.36
N LYS A 372 33.20 35.27 -9.25
CA LYS A 372 33.96 35.75 -8.09
C LYS A 372 33.05 35.85 -6.88
N LEU A 373 33.50 35.27 -5.76
CA LEU A 373 32.84 35.39 -4.47
C LEU A 373 32.95 36.81 -3.92
N ILE A 374 31.81 37.44 -3.65
CA ILE A 374 31.71 38.79 -3.11
C ILE A 374 31.43 38.75 -1.60
N LEU A 375 30.56 37.84 -1.16
CA LEU A 375 30.18 37.70 0.24
C LEU A 375 29.82 36.25 0.53
N GLU A 376 30.22 35.78 1.71
CA GLU A 376 29.75 34.52 2.28
C GLU A 376 29.44 34.72 3.76
N LYS A 377 28.28 34.21 4.20
CA LYS A 377 27.87 34.19 5.60
C LYS A 377 27.36 32.80 5.94
N HIS A 378 27.82 32.25 7.07
CA HIS A 378 27.40 30.94 7.56
C HIS A 378 26.48 31.07 8.77
N ASN A 379 25.71 30.02 9.05
CA ASN A 379 24.90 29.87 10.25
C ASN A 379 23.94 31.04 10.49
N GLN A 380 23.33 31.56 9.42
CA GLN A 380 22.37 32.65 9.50
C GLN A 380 20.95 32.11 9.70
N THR A 381 20.15 32.84 10.46
CA THR A 381 18.72 32.57 10.61
C THR A 381 17.92 33.64 9.89
N ILE A 382 17.14 33.25 8.88
CA ILE A 382 16.24 34.14 8.14
C ILE A 382 14.84 33.93 8.71
N ASN A 383 14.34 34.92 9.45
CA ASN A 383 12.98 34.91 10.01
C ASN A 383 12.25 36.17 9.55
N SER A 384 11.23 36.00 8.69
CA SER A 384 10.43 37.07 8.08
C SER A 384 11.22 38.00 7.16
N ALA A 385 12.24 38.69 7.67
CA ALA A 385 13.15 39.55 6.93
C ALA A 385 14.59 39.41 7.43
N TYR A 386 15.56 39.41 6.52
CA TYR A 386 16.99 39.40 6.81
C TYR A 386 17.70 40.37 5.87
N SER A 387 18.56 41.23 6.43
CA SER A 387 19.24 42.29 5.69
C SER A 387 20.75 42.08 5.65
N ILE A 388 21.35 42.31 4.48
CA ILE A 388 22.79 42.23 4.27
C ILE A 388 23.30 43.57 3.77
N SER A 389 24.06 44.28 4.60
CA SER A 389 24.78 45.48 4.18
C SER A 389 26.03 45.09 3.38
N THR A 390 26.09 45.50 2.11
CA THR A 390 27.16 45.17 1.15
C THR A 390 27.47 46.36 0.24
N SER A 391 28.75 46.68 0.03
CA SER A 391 29.15 47.69 -0.96
C SER A 391 29.28 47.04 -2.34
N LEU A 392 28.20 47.05 -3.13
CA LEU A 392 28.17 46.48 -4.48
C LEU A 392 28.39 47.55 -5.54
N ALA A 393 29.15 47.22 -6.58
CA ALA A 393 29.18 48.01 -7.80
C ALA A 393 27.91 47.77 -8.62
N SER A 394 27.58 48.68 -9.54
CA SER A 394 26.52 48.47 -10.51
C SER A 394 26.80 47.21 -11.33
N GLY A 395 25.85 46.28 -11.39
CA GLY A 395 26.04 44.98 -12.00
C GLY A 395 25.03 43.92 -11.61
N MET A 396 25.22 42.73 -12.16
CA MET A 396 24.41 41.55 -11.88
C MET A 396 25.15 40.61 -10.93
N TYR A 397 24.40 40.07 -9.97
CA TYR A 397 24.90 39.13 -8.97
C TYR A 397 23.95 37.95 -8.83
N LEU A 398 24.49 36.81 -8.38
CA LEU A 398 23.71 35.64 -7.98
C LEU A 398 23.82 35.47 -6.46
N LEU A 399 22.67 35.52 -5.79
CA LEU A 399 22.55 35.23 -4.37
C LEU A 399 22.08 33.80 -4.20
N ASN A 400 22.92 32.98 -3.60
CA ASN A 400 22.61 31.61 -3.22
C ASN A 400 22.32 31.54 -1.72
N ILE A 401 21.23 30.89 -1.34
CA ILE A 401 20.87 30.60 0.05
C ILE A 401 20.71 29.09 0.16
N LYS A 402 21.41 28.47 1.12
CA LYS A 402 21.42 27.01 1.31
C LYS A 402 21.34 26.66 2.79
N ASN A 403 20.53 25.67 3.16
CA ASN A 403 20.60 24.99 4.45
C ASN A 403 20.54 23.46 4.24
N ASN A 404 20.26 22.70 5.30
CA ASN A 404 20.10 21.24 5.20
C ASN A 404 18.82 20.81 4.46
N ASP A 405 17.82 21.68 4.37
CA ASP A 405 16.51 21.39 3.77
C ASP A 405 16.50 21.71 2.26
N GLY A 406 17.33 22.65 1.80
CA GLY A 406 17.45 22.96 0.38
C GLY A 406 18.38 24.10 0.01
N ASN A 407 18.35 24.45 -1.29
CA ASN A 407 19.03 25.62 -1.84
C ASN A 407 18.09 26.47 -2.72
N ILE A 408 18.42 27.74 -2.89
CA ILE A 408 17.78 28.62 -3.87
C ILE A 408 18.78 29.65 -4.35
N THR A 409 18.75 29.92 -5.65
CA THR A 409 19.55 30.99 -6.26
C THR A 409 18.60 32.05 -6.82
N LYS A 410 18.84 33.31 -6.46
CA LYS A 410 18.11 34.48 -6.96
C LYS A 410 19.09 35.40 -7.68
N LYS A 411 18.67 35.92 -8.84
CA LYS A 411 19.39 36.98 -9.55
C LYS A 411 19.10 38.31 -8.87
N ILE A 412 20.16 39.07 -8.58
CA ILE A 412 20.11 40.43 -8.05
C ILE A 412 20.70 41.39 -9.09
N ILE A 413 20.07 42.55 -9.26
CA ILE A 413 20.60 43.64 -10.08
C ILE A 413 20.83 44.84 -9.16
N LYS A 414 22.08 45.34 -9.17
CA LYS A 414 22.45 46.63 -8.58
C LYS A 414 22.54 47.63 -9.73
N GLU A 415 21.71 48.66 -9.67
CA GLU A 415 21.81 49.82 -10.57
C GLU A 415 22.93 50.76 -10.14
#